data_AF-A0A0C9UTK9-F1
#
_entry.id   AF-A0A0C9UTK9-F1
#
_cell.length_a   1.000
_cell.length_b   1.000
_cell.length_c   1.000
_cell.angle_alpha   90.00
_cell.angle_beta   90.00
_cell.angle_gamma   90.00
#
_symmetry.space_group_name_H-M   'P 1'
#
loop_
_entity.id
_entity.type
_entity.pdbx_description
1 polymer ?
#
loop_
_entity_poly.entity_id
_entity_poly.type
_entity_poly.pdbx_seq_one_letter_code
_entity_poly.pdbx_strand_id
1 'polypeptide(L)'
;MLLKAGANVESADKCGWRPLHYAAFHGHETMVDWLLAANADVCASTLEWADNDTKPSRLYTGNKWKGHPIHLAAMAGNQNIMQKLLDHGADVFATTGIDTEKWYFPGHGPTALHIALDTGLFYGRIGKPLNKTRLWIAQMLVDRGADVNTVADHLQLDDVMCFEKFEGLWDKIRAGISEKGAKVSTVPIMHLQQP
;
A
#
# COMPACT_ATOMS: atom_id res chain seq x y z
N MET A 1 16.37 -20.46 17.66
CA MET A 1 15.31 -19.43 17.51
C MET A 1 15.72 -18.22 18.33
N LEU A 2 16.08 -17.10 17.70
CA LEU A 2 16.65 -15.92 18.38
C LEU A 2 15.66 -15.24 19.33
N LEU A 3 14.36 -15.31 19.04
CA LEU A 3 13.29 -14.80 19.91
C LEU A 3 13.29 -15.48 21.29
N LYS A 4 13.55 -16.80 21.34
CA LYS A 4 13.69 -17.53 22.62
C LYS A 4 14.96 -17.17 23.39
N ALA A 5 15.92 -16.51 22.74
CA ALA A 5 17.15 -16.03 23.33
C ALA A 5 17.09 -14.54 23.75
N GLY A 6 15.90 -13.94 23.77
CA GLY A 6 15.71 -12.54 24.18
C GLY A 6 16.02 -11.51 23.09
N ALA A 7 16.03 -11.90 21.81
CA ALA A 7 16.18 -10.96 20.72
C ALA A 7 15.03 -9.93 20.71
N ASN A 8 15.38 -8.65 20.63
CA ASN A 8 14.41 -7.56 20.56
C ASN A 8 13.70 -7.57 19.19
N VAL A 9 12.39 -7.83 19.20
CA VAL A 9 11.54 -7.86 17.99
C VAL A 9 11.38 -6.50 17.33
N GLU A 10 11.67 -5.43 18.07
CA GLU A 10 11.62 -4.05 17.61
C GLU A 10 12.99 -3.49 17.20
N SER A 11 14.03 -4.33 17.16
CA SER A 11 15.36 -3.89 16.75
C SER A 11 15.32 -3.42 15.29
N ALA A 12 15.60 -2.13 15.08
CA ALA A 12 15.71 -1.55 13.76
C ALA A 12 17.18 -1.46 13.32
N ASP A 13 17.50 -2.11 12.21
CA ASP A 13 17.73 -1.39 10.96
C ASP A 13 18.37 0.02 10.95
N LYS A 14 19.48 0.27 10.23
CA LYS A 14 19.92 1.64 9.86
C LYS A 14 18.88 2.41 9.04
N CYS A 15 17.98 1.68 8.39
CA CYS A 15 16.92 2.16 7.51
C CYS A 15 15.56 2.14 8.22
N GLY A 16 15.55 1.84 9.53
CA GLY A 16 14.33 1.66 10.32
C GLY A 16 13.65 0.31 10.12
N TRP A 17 14.25 -0.64 9.40
CA TRP A 17 13.63 -1.95 9.19
C TRP A 17 13.71 -2.79 10.45
N ARG A 18 12.53 -3.17 10.91
CA ARG A 18 12.32 -4.15 11.98
C ARG A 18 12.12 -5.55 11.40
N PRO A 19 12.34 -6.63 12.17
CA PRO A 19 12.08 -8.00 11.76
C PRO A 19 10.74 -8.22 11.03
N LEU A 20 9.66 -7.55 11.46
CA LEU A 20 8.34 -7.68 10.84
C LEU A 20 8.29 -7.11 9.41
N HIS A 21 9.05 -6.05 9.12
CA HIS A 21 9.17 -5.48 7.78
C HIS A 21 9.80 -6.50 6.81
N TYR A 22 10.92 -7.13 7.22
CA TYR A 22 11.57 -8.17 6.42
C TYR A 22 10.66 -9.37 6.20
N ALA A 23 10.01 -9.85 7.26
CA ALA A 23 9.13 -11.00 7.17
C ALA A 23 7.94 -10.72 6.23
N ALA A 24 7.38 -9.52 6.30
CA ALA A 24 6.26 -9.09 5.45
C ALA A 24 6.65 -8.93 3.97
N PHE A 25 7.84 -8.39 3.69
CA PHE A 25 8.33 -8.23 2.32
C PHE A 25 8.73 -9.57 1.69
N HIS A 26 9.42 -10.44 2.42
CA HIS A 26 9.93 -11.71 1.89
C HIS A 26 8.93 -12.87 1.94
N GLY A 27 7.71 -12.66 2.44
CA GLY A 27 6.69 -13.72 2.46
C GLY A 27 6.93 -14.77 3.54
N HIS A 28 7.64 -14.44 4.62
CA HIS A 28 7.97 -15.39 5.70
C HIS A 28 6.84 -15.48 6.72
N GLU A 29 5.75 -16.15 6.36
CA GLU A 29 4.54 -16.28 7.18
C GLU A 29 4.82 -16.79 8.61
N THR A 30 5.64 -17.84 8.74
CA THR A 30 6.01 -18.40 10.05
C THR A 30 6.78 -17.42 10.93
N MET A 31 7.60 -16.54 10.33
CA MET A 31 8.28 -15.48 11.07
C MET A 31 7.29 -14.39 11.49
N VAL A 32 6.33 -14.04 10.63
CA VAL A 32 5.26 -13.09 10.98
C VAL A 32 4.48 -13.60 12.20
N ASP A 33 4.07 -14.86 12.20
CA ASP A 33 3.34 -15.45 13.34
C ASP A 33 4.13 -15.36 14.65
N TRP A 34 5.42 -15.66 14.60
CA TRP A 34 6.28 -15.56 15.78
C TRP A 34 6.50 -14.12 16.25
N LEU A 35 6.63 -13.18 15.33
CA LEU A 35 6.82 -11.76 15.64
C LEU A 35 5.54 -11.16 16.22
N LEU A 36 4.39 -11.45 15.63
CA LEU A 36 3.09 -11.02 16.15
C LEU A 36 2.80 -11.64 17.53
N ALA A 37 3.14 -12.92 17.74
CA ALA A 37 3.05 -13.57 19.05
C ALA A 37 4.01 -12.97 20.09
N ALA A 38 5.13 -12.41 19.65
CA ALA A 38 6.07 -11.65 20.48
C ALA A 38 5.68 -10.17 20.64
N ASN A 39 4.44 -9.81 20.26
CA ASN A 39 3.86 -8.48 20.38
C ASN A 39 4.61 -7.42 19.57
N ALA A 40 5.11 -7.81 18.39
CA ALA A 40 5.76 -6.88 17.49
C ALA A 40 4.80 -5.79 16.99
N ASP A 41 5.30 -4.56 16.85
CA ASP A 41 4.50 -3.42 16.41
C ASP A 41 4.14 -3.54 14.92
N VAL A 42 2.88 -3.88 14.67
CA VAL A 42 2.29 -4.05 13.34
C VAL A 42 2.18 -2.73 12.56
N CYS A 43 2.18 -1.60 13.27
CA CYS A 43 2.06 -0.25 12.71
C CYS A 43 3.41 0.49 12.71
N ALA A 44 4.52 -0.19 13.01
CA ALA A 44 5.83 0.43 12.95
C ALA A 44 6.10 0.95 11.54
N SER A 45 6.62 2.17 11.45
CA SER A 45 7.11 2.74 10.19
C SER A 45 8.62 2.61 10.07
N THR A 46 9.11 2.41 8.84
CA THR A 46 10.52 2.58 8.52
C THR A 46 10.92 4.06 8.60
N LEU A 47 12.22 4.32 8.65
CA LEU A 47 12.72 5.68 8.44
C LEU A 47 12.42 6.13 7.01
N GLU A 48 12.41 7.44 6.79
CA GLU A 48 12.36 8.01 5.43
C GLU A 48 13.56 7.49 4.66
N TRP A 49 13.33 6.75 3.59
CA TRP A 49 14.44 6.29 2.73
C TRP A 49 15.09 7.48 2.04
N ALA A 50 16.21 7.91 2.60
CA ALA A 50 16.95 9.09 2.15
C ALA A 50 17.99 8.78 1.06
N ASP A 51 18.41 7.52 0.92
CA ASP A 51 19.45 7.10 -0.02
C ASP A 51 19.01 5.97 -0.98
N ASN A 52 19.80 5.75 -2.02
CA ASN A 52 19.49 4.79 -3.09
C ASN A 52 19.87 3.33 -2.74
N ASP A 53 20.72 3.12 -1.73
CA ASP A 53 21.34 1.84 -1.44
C ASP A 53 20.56 1.01 -0.40
N THR A 54 19.70 1.67 0.40
CA THR A 54 18.93 1.02 1.47
C THR A 54 17.47 0.71 1.13
N LYS A 55 17.01 1.05 -0.07
CA LYS A 55 15.65 0.78 -0.55
C LYS A 55 15.50 -0.71 -0.91
N PRO A 56 14.50 -1.46 -0.42
CA PRO A 56 14.10 -2.68 -1.10
C PRO A 56 13.69 -2.29 -2.52
N SER A 57 14.50 -2.69 -3.49
CA SER A 57 14.31 -2.45 -4.93
C SER A 57 14.13 -0.99 -5.34
N ARG A 58 15.19 -0.33 -5.83
CA ARG A 58 15.18 0.67 -6.93
C ARG A 58 13.98 1.65 -7.02
N LEU A 59 13.40 2.06 -5.89
CA LEU A 59 12.32 3.05 -5.85
C LEU A 59 12.86 4.41 -6.29
N TYR A 60 12.03 5.17 -7.00
CA TYR A 60 12.44 6.38 -7.71
C TYR A 60 13.25 7.32 -6.80
N THR A 61 14.32 7.85 -7.37
CA THR A 61 15.28 8.72 -6.71
C THR A 61 14.67 10.12 -6.57
N GLY A 62 13.88 10.37 -5.53
CA GLY A 62 13.37 11.73 -5.31
C GLY A 62 12.43 11.94 -4.13
N ASN A 63 11.67 10.91 -3.71
CA ASN A 63 10.64 11.08 -2.68
C ASN A 63 10.97 10.31 -1.41
N LYS A 64 10.80 10.99 -0.27
CA LYS A 64 10.79 10.39 1.07
C LYS A 64 9.63 9.40 1.14
N TRP A 65 9.90 8.18 1.59
CA TRP A 65 8.89 7.13 1.73
C TRP A 65 9.05 6.43 3.08
N LYS A 66 7.96 6.20 3.79
CA LYS A 66 7.89 5.48 5.07
C LYS A 66 7.05 4.22 4.91
N GLY A 67 7.69 3.06 4.99
CA GLY A 67 7.01 1.78 4.86
C GLY A 67 6.42 1.34 6.15
N HIS A 68 5.28 0.67 6.05
CA HIS A 68 4.72 -0.10 7.15
C HIS A 68 4.69 -1.57 6.71
N PRO A 69 4.62 -2.55 7.62
CA PRO A 69 4.51 -3.96 7.26
C PRO A 69 3.41 -4.24 6.23
N ILE A 70 2.27 -3.53 6.33
CA ILE A 70 1.14 -3.65 5.40
C ILE A 70 1.49 -3.21 3.97
N HIS A 71 2.30 -2.14 3.82
CA HIS A 71 2.77 -1.67 2.52
C HIS A 71 3.70 -2.68 1.86
N LEU A 72 4.62 -3.26 2.64
CA LEU A 72 5.57 -4.25 2.15
C LEU A 72 4.88 -5.57 1.78
N ALA A 73 3.88 -6.01 2.57
CA ALA A 73 3.07 -7.17 2.26
C ALA A 73 2.24 -6.97 0.97
N ALA A 74 1.63 -5.78 0.78
CA ALA A 74 0.92 -5.43 -0.45
C ALA A 74 1.86 -5.40 -1.65
N MET A 75 3.04 -4.80 -1.50
CA MET A 75 4.07 -4.70 -2.54
C MET A 75 4.59 -6.06 -2.99
N ALA A 76 4.81 -6.97 -2.05
CA ALA A 76 5.26 -8.33 -2.34
C ALA A 76 4.11 -9.26 -2.81
N GLY A 77 2.85 -8.84 -2.66
CA GLY A 77 1.68 -9.66 -2.97
C GLY A 77 1.45 -10.79 -1.96
N ASN A 78 1.88 -10.63 -0.71
CA ASN A 78 1.78 -11.67 0.33
C ASN A 78 0.39 -11.64 1.01
N GLN A 79 -0.62 -12.24 0.37
CA GLN A 79 -2.01 -12.23 0.84
C GLN A 79 -2.18 -12.77 2.27
N ASN A 80 -1.56 -13.91 2.60
CA ASN A 80 -1.69 -14.51 3.94
C ASN A 80 -1.09 -13.61 5.02
N ILE A 81 0.04 -12.96 4.73
CA ILE A 81 0.65 -12.00 5.66
C ILE A 81 -0.21 -10.77 5.80
N MET A 82 -0.73 -10.22 4.69
CA MET A 82 -1.67 -9.11 4.72
C MET A 82 -2.84 -9.43 5.66
N GLN A 83 -3.43 -10.63 5.56
CA GLN A 83 -4.54 -11.03 6.44
C GLN A 83 -4.12 -11.00 7.90
N LYS A 84 -2.98 -11.62 8.24
CA LYS A 84 -2.45 -11.65 9.61
C LYS A 84 -2.19 -10.25 10.17
N LEU A 85 -1.57 -9.37 9.39
CA LEU A 85 -1.31 -7.99 9.80
C LEU A 85 -2.62 -7.25 10.09
N LEU A 86 -3.61 -7.37 9.20
CA LEU A 86 -4.93 -6.76 9.37
C LEU A 86 -5.71 -7.34 10.56
N ASP A 87 -5.61 -8.64 10.82
CA ASP A 87 -6.23 -9.30 11.97
C ASP A 87 -5.62 -8.83 13.30
N HIS A 88 -4.34 -8.46 13.29
CA HIS A 88 -3.61 -7.91 14.44
C HIS A 88 -3.69 -6.37 14.54
N GLY A 89 -4.56 -5.72 13.76
CA GLY A 89 -4.83 -4.28 13.89
C GLY A 89 -3.87 -3.38 13.11
N ALA A 90 -3.26 -3.86 12.02
CA ALA A 90 -2.56 -3.00 11.09
C ALA A 90 -3.44 -1.84 10.62
N ASP A 91 -2.89 -0.63 10.64
CA ASP A 91 -3.58 0.54 10.11
C ASP A 91 -3.74 0.45 8.59
N VAL A 92 -4.99 0.37 8.15
CA VAL A 92 -5.39 0.28 6.73
C VAL A 92 -5.17 1.61 6.02
N PHE A 93 -5.20 2.72 6.76
CA PHE A 93 -5.02 4.08 6.25
C PHE A 93 -3.58 4.56 6.36
N ALA A 94 -2.67 3.69 6.81
CA ALA A 94 -1.27 4.02 6.96
C ALA A 94 -0.76 4.66 5.67
N THR A 95 -0.14 5.84 5.81
CA THR A 95 0.40 6.58 4.68
C THR A 95 1.91 6.38 4.55
N THR A 96 2.38 6.29 3.32
CA THR A 96 3.80 6.30 3.01
C THR A 96 4.44 7.68 3.11
N GLY A 97 3.63 8.72 3.35
CA GLY A 97 4.06 10.12 3.42
C GLY A 97 4.22 10.78 2.05
N ILE A 98 3.85 10.10 0.97
CA ILE A 98 3.82 10.64 -0.38
C ILE A 98 2.46 11.31 -0.62
N ASP A 99 2.51 12.55 -1.12
CA ASP A 99 1.33 13.34 -1.47
C ASP A 99 0.59 12.75 -2.69
N THR A 100 -0.72 12.56 -2.55
CA THR A 100 -1.65 12.09 -3.58
C THR A 100 -1.64 12.97 -4.83
N GLU A 101 -1.38 14.29 -4.70
CA GLU A 101 -1.46 15.24 -5.80
C GLU A 101 -0.25 15.20 -6.75
N LYS A 102 0.88 14.63 -6.30
CA LYS A 102 2.14 14.55 -7.06
C LYS A 102 2.40 13.15 -7.66
N TRP A 103 1.37 12.31 -7.68
CA TRP A 103 1.40 10.89 -8.06
C TRP A 103 1.56 10.63 -9.58
N TYR A 104 2.47 11.33 -10.26
CA TYR A 104 2.72 11.07 -11.69
C TYR A 104 3.40 9.72 -11.97
N PHE A 105 3.77 8.97 -10.92
CA PHE A 105 4.54 7.73 -11.03
C PHE A 105 3.93 6.56 -10.26
N PRO A 106 3.34 5.59 -10.97
CA PRO A 106 2.82 4.36 -10.39
C PRO A 106 3.92 3.57 -9.67
N GLY A 107 3.68 3.16 -8.41
CA GLY A 107 4.59 2.28 -7.66
C GLY A 107 4.92 2.67 -6.21
N HIS A 108 4.52 3.85 -5.72
CA HIS A 108 4.85 4.36 -4.38
C HIS A 108 3.63 4.67 -3.49
N GLY A 109 2.46 4.08 -3.78
CA GLY A 109 1.13 4.61 -3.43
C GLY A 109 1.01 5.13 -1.99
N PRO A 110 0.21 6.18 -1.73
CA PRO A 110 0.08 6.73 -0.40
C PRO A 110 -0.36 5.65 0.60
N THR A 111 -1.21 4.70 0.19
CA THR A 111 -1.70 3.62 1.06
C THR A 111 -1.37 2.24 0.49
N ALA A 112 -1.53 1.19 1.30
CA ALA A 112 -1.44 -0.20 0.86
C ALA A 112 -2.40 -0.55 -0.31
N LEU A 113 -3.60 0.05 -0.36
CA LEU A 113 -4.56 -0.19 -1.46
C LEU A 113 -4.04 0.32 -2.81
N HIS A 114 -3.52 1.54 -2.86
CA HIS A 114 -2.85 2.09 -4.04
C HIS A 114 -1.71 1.18 -4.53
N ILE A 115 -0.89 0.64 -3.63
CA ILE A 115 0.18 -0.31 -3.99
C ILE A 115 -0.41 -1.62 -4.53
N ALA A 116 -1.46 -2.15 -3.90
CA ALA A 116 -2.09 -3.39 -4.33
C ALA A 116 -2.69 -3.30 -5.74
N LEU A 117 -3.26 -2.15 -6.12
CA LEU A 117 -3.89 -1.90 -7.42
C LEU A 117 -2.99 -1.19 -8.44
N ASP A 118 -1.70 -1.05 -8.14
CA ASP A 118 -0.76 -0.38 -9.03
C ASP A 118 -0.46 -1.21 -10.30
N THR A 119 -0.93 -0.79 -11.46
CA THR A 119 -0.68 -1.48 -12.74
C THR A 119 0.42 -0.84 -13.56
N GLY A 120 0.90 0.31 -13.11
CA GLY A 120 1.92 1.03 -13.84
C GLY A 120 3.32 0.45 -13.64
N LEU A 121 4.30 1.25 -14.06
CA LEU A 121 5.68 0.82 -14.27
C LEU A 121 6.40 0.58 -12.94
N PHE A 122 6.10 -0.55 -12.30
CA PHE A 122 6.90 -1.11 -11.23
C PHE A 122 8.33 -1.34 -11.77
N TYR A 123 9.26 -0.48 -11.35
CA TYR A 123 10.68 -0.49 -11.72
C TYR A 123 10.95 -0.51 -13.24
N GLY A 124 11.09 0.67 -13.84
CA GLY A 124 12.03 0.84 -14.97
C GLY A 124 11.86 -0.09 -16.18
N ARG A 125 10.62 -0.47 -16.55
CA ARG A 125 10.15 -1.00 -17.86
C ARG A 125 9.34 -2.31 -17.84
N ILE A 126 8.93 -2.88 -16.70
CA ILE A 126 7.99 -4.02 -16.73
C ILE A 126 6.94 -3.88 -15.63
N GLY A 127 5.89 -3.11 -15.92
CA GLY A 127 4.64 -3.19 -15.15
C GLY A 127 4.12 -4.62 -15.15
N LYS A 128 3.62 -5.09 -14.00
CA LYS A 128 2.97 -6.39 -13.90
C LYS A 128 1.45 -6.18 -13.93
N PRO A 129 0.72 -6.93 -14.77
CA PRO A 129 -0.74 -6.87 -14.78
C PRO A 129 -1.30 -7.22 -13.40
N LEU A 130 -2.50 -6.74 -13.09
CA LEU A 130 -3.22 -7.17 -11.90
C LEU A 130 -3.34 -8.69 -11.91
N ASN A 131 -3.06 -9.29 -10.76
CA ASN A 131 -3.24 -10.71 -10.56
C ASN A 131 -4.21 -10.94 -9.41
N LYS A 132 -4.74 -12.17 -9.32
CA LYS A 132 -5.75 -12.53 -8.32
C LYS A 132 -5.28 -12.28 -6.89
N THR A 133 -4.00 -12.50 -6.59
CA THR A 133 -3.46 -12.30 -5.23
C THR A 133 -3.51 -10.83 -4.82
N ARG A 134 -3.16 -9.93 -5.72
CA ARG A 134 -3.24 -8.47 -5.49
C ARG A 134 -4.68 -7.98 -5.37
N LEU A 135 -5.57 -8.53 -6.19
CA LEU A 135 -7.01 -8.23 -6.11
C LEU A 135 -7.62 -8.72 -4.80
N TRP A 136 -7.20 -9.88 -4.28
CA TRP A 136 -7.58 -10.35 -2.95
C TRP A 136 -7.09 -9.43 -1.85
N ILE A 137 -5.84 -8.97 -1.92
CA ILE A 137 -5.31 -7.98 -0.98
C ILE A 137 -6.14 -6.69 -1.02
N ALA A 138 -6.44 -6.20 -2.23
CA ALA A 138 -7.28 -5.01 -2.40
C ALA A 138 -8.69 -5.21 -1.82
N GLN A 139 -9.31 -6.36 -2.08
CA GLN A 139 -10.59 -6.75 -1.49
C GLN A 139 -10.55 -6.70 0.04
N MET A 140 -9.53 -7.32 0.65
CA MET A 140 -9.36 -7.35 2.11
C MET A 140 -9.17 -5.94 2.71
N LEU A 141 -8.43 -5.07 2.03
CA LEU A 141 -8.23 -3.68 2.45
C LEU A 141 -9.55 -2.90 2.38
N VAL A 142 -10.29 -3.02 1.28
CA VAL A 142 -11.57 -2.36 1.08
C VAL A 142 -12.64 -2.87 2.06
N ASP A 143 -12.64 -4.17 2.37
CA ASP A 143 -13.56 -4.74 3.37
C ASP A 143 -13.25 -4.24 4.80
N ARG A 144 -12.01 -3.82 5.06
CA ARG A 144 -11.63 -3.12 6.29
C ARG A 144 -11.75 -1.59 6.21
N GLY A 145 -12.38 -1.08 5.16
CA GLY A 145 -12.70 0.34 5.03
C GLY A 145 -11.58 1.21 4.45
N ALA A 146 -10.60 0.62 3.75
CA ALA A 146 -9.60 1.40 3.03
C ALA A 146 -10.24 2.45 2.12
N ASP A 147 -9.67 3.64 2.07
CA ASP A 147 -10.12 4.69 1.16
C ASP A 147 -9.83 4.28 -0.30
N VAL A 148 -10.89 4.15 -1.08
CA VAL A 148 -10.86 3.83 -2.51
C VAL A 148 -10.74 5.06 -3.40
N ASN A 149 -10.72 6.27 -2.83
CA ASN A 149 -10.60 7.48 -3.62
C ASN A 149 -9.26 7.49 -4.36
N THR A 150 -9.31 7.83 -5.64
CA THR A 150 -8.14 8.00 -6.53
C THR A 150 -7.38 6.71 -6.88
N VAL A 151 -7.69 5.56 -6.26
CA VAL A 151 -6.99 4.29 -6.49
C VAL A 151 -7.19 3.70 -7.88
N ALA A 152 -8.21 4.17 -8.61
CA ALA A 152 -8.56 3.69 -9.93
C ALA A 152 -8.37 4.72 -11.04
N ASP A 153 -7.92 5.93 -10.69
CA ASP A 153 -7.74 7.02 -11.67
C ASP A 153 -6.66 6.67 -12.71
N HIS A 154 -5.77 5.72 -12.40
CA HIS A 154 -4.69 5.25 -13.28
C HIS A 154 -4.96 3.89 -13.98
N LEU A 155 -6.08 3.22 -13.71
CA LEU A 155 -6.37 1.90 -14.26
C LEU A 155 -6.82 1.98 -15.73
N GLN A 156 -6.28 1.12 -16.58
CA GLN A 156 -6.69 1.00 -17.98
C GLN A 156 -7.82 -0.02 -18.17
N LEU A 157 -8.45 -0.03 -19.34
CA LEU A 157 -9.51 -0.99 -19.70
C LEU A 157 -9.09 -2.45 -19.44
N ASP A 158 -7.87 -2.82 -19.82
CA ASP A 158 -7.33 -4.17 -19.63
C ASP A 158 -7.22 -4.53 -18.13
N ASP A 159 -6.94 -3.54 -17.27
CA ASP A 159 -6.88 -3.74 -15.82
C ASP A 159 -8.27 -3.97 -15.23
N VAL A 160 -9.29 -3.26 -15.73
CA VAL A 160 -10.69 -3.39 -15.29
C VAL A 160 -11.23 -4.80 -15.57
N MET A 161 -10.83 -5.40 -16.70
CA MET A 161 -11.22 -6.77 -17.04
C MET A 161 -10.75 -7.81 -16.01
N CYS A 162 -9.69 -7.52 -15.24
CA CYS A 162 -9.21 -8.41 -14.18
C CYS A 162 -10.17 -8.51 -12.99
N PHE A 163 -11.11 -7.56 -12.84
CA PHE A 163 -12.08 -7.51 -11.76
C PHE A 163 -13.33 -8.36 -11.99
N GLU A 164 -13.44 -9.13 -13.09
CA GLU A 164 -14.61 -9.97 -13.39
C GLU A 164 -15.01 -10.90 -12.21
N LYS A 165 -14.04 -11.37 -11.42
CA LYS A 165 -14.29 -12.22 -10.23
C LYS A 165 -14.37 -11.45 -8.91
N PHE A 166 -14.25 -10.13 -9.00
CA PHE A 166 -14.19 -9.18 -7.89
C PHE A 166 -15.15 -8.02 -8.17
N GLU A 167 -16.34 -8.30 -8.70
CA GLU A 167 -17.34 -7.28 -9.07
C GLU A 167 -17.66 -6.36 -7.88
N GLY A 168 -17.83 -6.93 -6.68
CA GLY A 168 -18.07 -6.15 -5.46
C GLY A 168 -16.92 -5.22 -5.07
N LEU A 169 -15.67 -5.59 -5.34
CA LEU A 169 -14.52 -4.69 -5.18
C LEU A 169 -14.60 -3.54 -6.18
N TRP A 170 -14.85 -3.87 -7.44
CA TRP A 170 -14.95 -2.89 -8.51
C TRP A 170 -16.09 -1.91 -8.29
N ASP A 171 -17.24 -2.38 -7.79
CA ASP A 171 -18.39 -1.55 -7.46
C ASP A 171 -18.12 -0.56 -6.32
N LYS A 172 -17.33 -0.96 -5.32
CA LYS A 172 -16.88 -0.03 -4.27
C LYS A 172 -15.89 1.00 -4.82
N ILE A 173 -14.94 0.57 -5.65
CA ILE A 173 -13.94 1.45 -6.25
C ILE A 173 -14.60 2.50 -7.16
N ARG A 174 -15.50 2.11 -8.06
CA ARG A 174 -16.20 3.02 -8.98
C ARG A 174 -17.14 4.00 -8.25
N ALA A 175 -17.68 3.61 -7.09
CA ALA A 175 -18.49 4.50 -6.28
C ALA A 175 -17.64 5.67 -5.75
N GLY A 176 -16.42 5.39 -5.29
CA GLY A 176 -15.45 6.43 -4.88
C GLY A 176 -15.08 7.40 -6.00
N ILE A 177 -14.92 6.92 -7.24
CA ILE A 177 -14.70 7.79 -8.42
C ILE A 177 -15.88 8.75 -8.60
N SER A 178 -17.11 8.24 -8.49
CA SER A 178 -18.33 9.02 -8.68
C SER A 178 -18.50 10.10 -7.60
N GLU A 179 -18.18 9.78 -6.35
CA GLU A 179 -18.21 10.74 -5.23
C GLU A 179 -17.17 11.87 -5.38
N LYS A 180 -15.97 11.55 -5.88
CA LYS A 180 -14.96 12.57 -6.23
C LYS A 180 -15.47 13.48 -7.34
N GLY A 181 -16.06 12.93 -8.40
CA GLY A 181 -16.67 13.69 -9.49
C GLY A 181 -17.76 14.65 -9.00
N ALA A 182 -18.60 14.21 -8.06
CA ALA A 182 -19.60 15.06 -7.42
C ALA A 182 -18.98 16.21 -6.62
N LYS A 183 -17.94 15.96 -5.81
CA LYS A 183 -17.23 17.00 -5.04
C LYS A 183 -16.52 18.03 -5.93
N VAL A 184 -15.93 17.60 -7.05
CA VAL A 184 -15.27 18.50 -8.03
C VAL A 184 -16.30 19.37 -8.79
N SER A 185 -17.54 18.89 -8.98
CA SER A 185 -18.60 19.68 -9.61
C SER A 185 -19.20 20.78 -8.71
N THR A 186 -18.91 20.75 -7.40
CA THR A 186 -19.45 21.71 -6.42
C THR A 186 -18.55 22.91 -6.11
N VAL A 187 -17.46 23.13 -6.85
CA VAL A 187 -16.68 24.37 -6.70
C VAL A 187 -17.54 25.54 -7.21
N PRO A 188 -17.95 26.51 -6.37
CA PRO A 188 -18.78 27.61 -6.83
C PRO A 188 -17.98 28.43 -7.85
N ILE A 189 -18.58 28.68 -9.01
CA ILE A 189 -18.07 29.65 -9.98
C ILE A 189 -18.04 31.00 -9.26
N MET A 190 -16.88 31.38 -8.71
CA MET A 190 -16.66 32.74 -8.22
C MET A 190 -16.83 33.67 -9.41
N HIS A 191 -17.96 34.37 -9.42
CA HIS A 191 -18.30 35.39 -10.39
C HIS A 191 -17.14 36.39 -10.51
N LEU A 192 -16.61 36.49 -11.72
CA LEU A 192 -15.86 37.65 -12.19
C LEU A 192 -16.79 38.86 -12.13
N GLN A 193 -16.67 39.67 -11.08
CA GLN A 193 -17.08 41.07 -11.13
C GLN A 193 -15.82 41.93 -11.25
N GLN A 194 -15.52 42.29 -12.50
CA GLN A 194 -14.77 43.51 -12.79
C GLN A 194 -15.75 44.69 -12.77
N PRO A 195 -15.35 45.86 -12.26
CA PRO A 195 -15.68 47.12 -12.90
C PRO A 195 -14.63 47.49 -13.97
#